data_AF-A0A955XUR2-F1
#
_entry.id   AF-A0A955XUR2-F1
#
_cell.length_a   1.000
_cell.length_b   1.000
_cell.length_c   1.000
_cell.angle_alpha   90.00
_cell.angle_beta   90.00
_cell.angle_gamma   90.00
#
_symmetry.space_group_name_H-M   'P 1'
#
loop_
_entity.id
_entity.type
_entity.pdbx_description
1 polymer ?
#
loop_
_entity_poly.entity_id
_entity_poly.type
_entity_poly.pdbx_seq_one_letter_code
_entity_poly.pdbx_strand_id
1 'polypeptide(L)' 'AAASILAKVSRDRIMERCDRHWPSFGFAKHKGYPTPTHRRTVIDLGATPIHRMSFRWTDPDEVAS' A
#
# COMPACT_ATOMS: atom_id res chain seq x y z
N ALA A 1 -16.63 -6.45 20.10
CA ALA A 1 -15.61 -6.03 19.11
C ALA A 1 -15.28 -7.13 18.07
N ALA A 2 -16.29 -7.78 17.45
CA ALA A 2 -16.04 -8.85 16.48
C ALA A 2 -15.86 -8.34 15.03
N ALA A 3 -16.63 -7.33 14.61
CA ALA A 3 -16.61 -6.82 13.24
C ALA A 3 -15.26 -6.19 12.84
N SER A 4 -14.62 -5.44 13.74
CA SER A 4 -13.33 -4.78 13.47
C SER A 4 -12.19 -5.79 13.26
N ILE A 5 -12.19 -6.89 14.01
CA ILE A 5 -11.22 -7.99 13.85
C ILE A 5 -11.42 -8.67 12.50
N LEU A 6 -12.66 -9.03 12.16
CA LEU A 6 -12.98 -9.65 10.87
C LEU A 6 -12.59 -8.76 9.69
N ALA A 7 -12.86 -7.45 9.79
CA ALA A 7 -12.46 -6.48 8.78
C ALA A 7 -10.94 -6.43 8.60
N LYS A 8 -10.16 -6.39 9.70
CA LYS A 8 -8.69 -6.37 9.65
C LYS A 8 -8.13 -7.63 9.01
N VAL A 9 -8.56 -8.80 9.46
CA VAL A 9 -8.09 -10.09 8.95
C VAL A 9 -8.41 -10.23 7.46
N SER A 10 -9.59 -9.80 7.04
CA SER A 10 -9.99 -9.82 5.63
C SER A 10 -9.11 -8.89 4.79
N ARG A 11 -8.86 -7.67 5.26
CA ARG A 11 -7.99 -6.70 4.58
C ARG A 11 -6.56 -7.22 4.43
N ASP A 12 -6.00 -7.84 5.47
CA ASP A 12 -4.63 -8.35 5.43
C ASP A 12 -4.45 -9.45 4.38
N ARG A 13 -5.42 -10.37 4.29
CA ARG A 13 -5.43 -11.45 3.28
C ARG A 13 -5.55 -10.90 1.86
N ILE A 14 -6.33 -9.84 1.66
CA ILE A 14 -6.41 -9.17 0.34
C ILE A 14 -5.04 -8.60 -0.03
N MET A 15 -4.37 -7.91 0.88
CA MET A 15 -3.05 -7.32 0.61
C MET A 15 -1.98 -8.36 0.33
N GLU A 16 -2.02 -9.53 0.98
CA GLU A 16 -1.14 -10.67 0.65
C GLU A 16 -1.40 -11.26 -0.74
N ARG A 17 -2.65 -11.24 -1.20
CA ARG A 17 -2.98 -11.63 -2.57
C ARG A 17 -2.47 -10.60 -3.58
N CYS A 18 -2.64 -9.31 -3.28
CA CYS A 18 -2.13 -8.22 -4.12
C CYS A 18 -0.60 -8.26 -4.23
N ASP A 19 0.10 -8.59 -3.14
CA ASP A 19 1.56 -8.75 -3.14
C ASP A 19 2.03 -9.79 -4.16
N ARG A 20 1.29 -10.90 -4.32
CA ARG A 20 1.62 -11.90 -5.35
C ARG A 20 1.44 -11.41 -6.79
N HIS A 21 0.54 -10.45 -7.01
CA HIS A 21 0.31 -9.84 -8.33
C HIS A 21 1.29 -8.69 -8.60
N TRP A 22 1.69 -7.97 -7.55
CA TRP A 22 2.58 -6.81 -7.62
C TRP A 22 3.70 -6.93 -6.57
N PRO A 23 4.64 -7.88 -6.73
CA PRO A 23 5.62 -8.23 -5.70
C PRO A 23 6.56 -7.07 -5.35
N SER A 24 6.85 -6.18 -6.31
CA SER A 24 7.71 -5.02 -6.09
C SER A 24 7.12 -4.01 -5.11
N PHE A 25 5.81 -4.00 -4.89
CA PHE A 25 5.12 -3.00 -4.05
C PHE A 25 5.14 -3.34 -2.56
N GLY A 26 5.37 -4.60 -2.17
CA GLY A 26 5.49 -5.00 -0.77
C GLY A 26 4.19 -4.98 0.04
N PHE A 27 3.02 -5.08 -0.62
CA PHE A 27 1.69 -5.05 0.01
C PHE A 27 1.53 -6.02 1.17
N ALA A 28 2.20 -7.18 1.16
CA ALA A 28 2.13 -8.14 2.26
C ALA A 28 2.72 -7.58 3.56
N LYS A 29 3.68 -6.64 3.49
CA LYS A 29 4.36 -6.03 4.64
C LYS A 29 3.58 -4.86 5.20
N HIS A 30 3.30 -3.85 4.37
CA HIS A 30 2.70 -2.60 4.83
C HIS A 30 1.18 -2.55 4.63
N LYS A 31 0.56 -3.61 4.09
CA LYS A 31 -0.90 -3.73 3.93
C LYS A 31 -1.55 -2.53 3.23
N GLY A 32 -0.87 -1.93 2.26
CA GLY A 32 -1.36 -0.75 1.51
C GLY A 32 -1.31 0.59 2.28
N TYR A 33 -0.70 0.65 3.47
CA TYR A 33 -0.39 1.92 4.12
C TYR A 33 0.72 2.67 3.35
N PRO A 34 0.66 4.01 3.24
CA PRO A 34 1.61 4.83 2.48
C PRO A 34 2.92 5.03 3.25
N THR A 35 3.61 3.93 3.56
CA THR A 35 4.96 3.96 4.14
C THR A 35 5.94 4.66 3.18
N PRO A 36 7.06 5.21 3.66
CA PRO A 36 8.07 5.82 2.78
C PRO A 36 8.47 4.91 1.62
N THR A 37 8.75 3.64 1.90
CA THR A 37 9.06 2.64 0.87
C THR A 37 7.94 2.49 -0.14
N HIS A 38 6.68 2.37 0.31
CA HIS A 38 5.55 2.23 -0.60
C HIS A 38 5.35 3.46 -1.49
N ARG A 39 5.46 4.67 -0.93
CA ARG A 39 5.38 5.91 -1.70
C ARG A 39 6.48 5.99 -2.75
N ARG A 40 7.72 5.66 -2.38
CA ARG A 40 8.87 5.58 -3.30
C ARG A 40 8.55 4.61 -4.45
N THR A 41 8.10 3.40 -4.15
CA THR A 41 7.75 2.41 -5.17
C THR A 41 6.62 2.87 -6.10
N VAL A 42 5.60 3.56 -5.58
CA VAL A 42 4.51 4.11 -6.40
C VAL A 42 5.03 5.19 -7.35
N ILE A 43 5.99 6.01 -6.90
CA ILE A 43 6.63 7.04 -7.74
C ILE A 43 7.51 6.38 -8.81
N ASP A 44 8.32 5.38 -8.42
CA ASP A 44 9.29 4.73 -9.31
C ASP A 44 8.63 3.84 -10.37
N LEU A 45 7.59 3.08 -10.00
CA LEU A 45 6.94 2.09 -10.86
C LEU A 45 5.57 2.52 -11.40
N GLY A 46 5.03 3.62 -10.88
CA GLY A 46 3.66 4.06 -11.15
C GLY A 46 2.60 3.36 -10.27
N ALA A 47 1.44 3.98 -10.14
CA ALA A 47 0.33 3.43 -9.35
C ALA A 47 -0.36 2.26 -10.07
N THR A 48 -0.55 1.13 -9.38
CA THR A 48 -1.37 -0.01 -9.85
C THR A 48 -2.87 0.26 -9.73
N PRO A 49 -3.76 -0.52 -10.37
CA PRO A 49 -5.22 -0.33 -10.32
C PRO A 49 -5.86 -0.37 -8.93
N ILE A 50 -5.21 -0.98 -7.94
CA ILE A 50 -5.73 -1.03 -6.56
C ILE A 50 -5.36 0.20 -5.72
N HIS A 51 -4.49 1.07 -6.23
CA HIS A 51 -4.16 2.32 -5.57
C HIS A 51 -5.34 3.30 -5.67
N ARG A 52 -5.49 4.11 -4.63
CA ARG A 52 -6.48 5.19 -4.62
C ARG A 52 -5.90 6.38 -5.38
N MET A 53 -6.38 6.62 -6.59
CA MET A 53 -5.86 7.70 -7.46
C MET A 53 -6.16 9.10 -6.93
N SER A 54 -7.12 9.24 -6.01
CA SER A 54 -7.37 10.49 -5.31
C SER A 54 -6.33 10.80 -4.22
N PHE A 55 -5.47 9.85 -3.85
CA PHE A 55 -4.42 10.10 -2.88
C PHE A 55 -3.23 10.78 -3.54
N ARG A 56 -2.67 11.77 -2.85
CA ARG A 56 -1.44 12.41 -3.27
C ARG A 56 -0.26 11.51 -2.89
N TRP A 57 0.43 10.97 -3.90
CA TRP A 57 1.68 10.23 -3.74
C TRP A 57 2.82 11.22 -3.88
N THR A 58 3.48 11.54 -2.76
CA THR A 58 4.61 12.47 -2.71
C THR A 58 5.89 11.72 -2.35
N ASP A 59 7.03 12.22 -2.84
CA ASP A 59 8.32 11.68 -2.44
C ASP A 59 8.51 11.94 -0.93
N PRO A 60 8.69 10.90 -0.10
CA PRO A 60 8.94 11.09 1.33
C PRO A 60 10.15 11.98 1.63
N ASP A 61 11.13 12.05 0.73
CA ASP A 61 12.36 12.82 0.91
C ASP A 61 12.19 14.29 0.50
N GLU A 62 11.17 14.62 -0.31
CA GLU A 62 10.86 15.99 -0.74
C GLU A 62 10.11 16.78 0.34
N VAL A 63 9.31 16.12 1.18
CA VAL A 63 8.52 16.79 2.25
C VAL A 63 9.37 17.11 3.50
N ALA A 64 10.58 16.57 3.59
CA ALA A 64 11.49 16.76 4.71
C ALA A 64 12.47 17.93 4.53
N SER A 65 12.37 18.65 3.40
CA SER A 65 13.17 19.84 3.08
C SER A 65 12.34 21.12 3.17
#